data_AF-A0A5N5QSJ2-F1
#
_entry.id   AF-A0A5N5QSJ2-F1
#
_cell.length_a   1.000
_cell.length_b   1.000
_cell.length_c   1.000
_cell.angle_alpha   90.00
_cell.angle_beta   90.00
_cell.angle_gamma   90.00
#
_symmetry.space_group_name_H-M   'P 1'
#
loop_
_entity.id
_entity.type
_entity.pdbx_description
1 polymer ?
#
loop_
_entity_poly.entity_id
_entity_poly.type
_entity_poly.pdbx_seq_one_letter_code
_entity_poly.pdbx_strand_id
1 'polypeptide(L)'
;MSNLEPGTYALRSVTIGKRMGLGGMYATREEPGAPIHITAKIPSAIDRQNWDIRPAEGNAYYIVSPHTPSREELIGFHNESIENHGPATLGSPKSFIIKSVGNVPFGDDVYM
;
A
#
# COMPACT_ATOMS: atom_id res chain seq x y z
N MET A 1 -4.84 -14.25 12.75
CA MET A 1 -3.71 -13.29 12.81
C MET A 1 -3.15 -13.22 11.40
N SER A 2 -2.91 -12.02 10.84
CA SER A 2 -2.34 -11.91 9.49
C SER A 2 -0.85 -12.25 9.54
N ASN A 3 -0.41 -13.17 8.68
CA ASN A 3 1.01 -13.54 8.54
C ASN A 3 1.76 -12.57 7.61
N LEU A 4 1.37 -11.29 7.57
CA LEU A 4 2.06 -10.32 6.72
C LEU A 4 3.43 -10.01 7.34
N GLU A 5 4.47 -10.50 6.68
CA GLU A 5 5.86 -10.21 7.05
C GLU A 5 6.23 -8.78 6.61
N PRO A 6 7.06 -8.06 7.38
CA PRO A 6 7.67 -6.82 6.91
C PRO A 6 8.54 -7.08 5.67
N GLY A 7 8.52 -6.17 4.71
CA GLY A 7 9.25 -6.34 3.45
C GLY A 7 8.81 -5.37 2.37
N THR A 8 9.35 -5.52 1.17
CA THR A 8 8.99 -4.69 0.01
C THR A 8 7.97 -5.41 -0.86
N TYR A 9 6.84 -4.74 -1.13
CA TYR A 9 5.68 -5.30 -1.82
C TYR A 9 5.19 -4.38 -2.95
N ALA A 10 4.57 -4.96 -3.97
CA ALA A 10 3.75 -4.22 -4.92
C ALA A 10 2.27 -4.35 -4.53
N LEU A 11 1.60 -3.23 -4.30
CA LEU A 11 0.23 -3.22 -3.77
C LEU A 11 -0.78 -3.16 -4.92
N ARG A 12 -1.36 -4.31 -5.29
CA ARG A 12 -2.38 -4.40 -6.32
C ARG A 12 -3.76 -4.02 -5.77
N SER A 13 -4.48 -3.16 -6.48
CA SER A 13 -5.90 -2.90 -6.19
C SER A 13 -6.75 -4.09 -6.62
N VAL A 14 -7.63 -4.53 -5.72
CA VAL A 14 -8.48 -5.70 -5.90
C VAL A 14 -9.91 -5.37 -5.45
N THR A 15 -10.89 -6.01 -6.08
CA THR A 15 -12.28 -5.97 -5.60
C THR A 15 -12.63 -7.34 -5.06
N ILE A 16 -12.98 -7.41 -3.77
CA ILE A 16 -13.31 -8.67 -3.09
C ILE A 16 -14.46 -9.37 -3.83
N GLY A 17 -14.33 -10.68 -4.06
CA GLY A 17 -15.32 -11.50 -4.76
C GLY A 17 -15.28 -11.41 -6.30
N LYS A 18 -14.33 -10.67 -6.89
CA LYS A 18 -14.10 -10.63 -8.33
C LYS A 18 -12.89 -11.48 -8.72
N ARG A 19 -13.00 -12.20 -9.85
CA ARG A 19 -11.87 -12.93 -10.46
C ARG A 19 -10.77 -11.96 -10.86
N MET A 20 -9.55 -12.20 -10.39
CA MET A 20 -8.38 -11.41 -10.77
C MET A 20 -7.66 -12.05 -11.95
N GLY A 21 -7.62 -11.33 -13.09
CA GLY A 21 -6.83 -11.72 -14.26
C GLY A 21 -5.43 -11.09 -14.26
N LEU A 22 -4.76 -11.16 -15.40
CA LEU A 22 -3.57 -10.35 -15.68
C LEU A 22 -3.95 -8.87 -15.84
N GLY A 23 -2.97 -7.96 -15.75
CA GLY A 23 -3.18 -6.53 -16.01
C GLY A 23 -3.79 -5.74 -14.85
N GLY A 24 -3.38 -6.02 -13.61
CA GLY A 24 -3.84 -5.27 -12.43
C GLY A 24 -3.33 -3.83 -12.36
N MET A 25 -4.01 -3.03 -11.53
CA MET A 25 -3.60 -1.67 -11.18
C MET A 25 -2.91 -1.69 -9.82
N TYR A 26 -1.81 -0.97 -9.68
CA TYR A 26 -0.95 -0.98 -8.50
C TYR A 26 -0.83 0.42 -7.91
N ALA A 27 -0.81 0.52 -6.58
CA ALA A 27 -0.54 1.78 -5.90
C ALA A 27 0.83 2.31 -6.33
N THR A 28 0.83 3.54 -6.83
CA THR A 28 1.97 4.18 -7.48
C THR A 28 2.23 5.50 -6.78
N ARG A 29 3.46 5.68 -6.30
CA ARG A 29 3.91 6.92 -5.67
C ARG A 29 4.23 7.98 -6.73
N GLU A 30 4.01 9.23 -6.37
CA GLU A 30 4.42 10.41 -7.13
C GLU A 30 5.35 11.28 -6.25
N GLU A 31 5.22 12.60 -6.33
CA GLU A 31 5.93 13.56 -5.48
C GLU A 31 5.34 13.63 -4.06
N PRO A 32 6.13 13.96 -3.02
CA PRO A 32 5.60 14.24 -1.69
C PRO A 32 4.49 15.31 -1.71
N GLY A 33 3.41 15.05 -0.96
CA GLY A 33 2.18 15.86 -0.93
C GLY A 33 1.18 15.51 -2.04
N ALA A 34 1.58 14.79 -3.08
CA ALA A 34 0.68 14.40 -4.17
C ALA A 34 -0.21 13.21 -3.77
N PRO A 35 -1.39 13.05 -4.40
CA PRO A 35 -2.20 11.83 -4.30
C PRO A 35 -1.43 10.58 -4.74
N ILE A 36 -1.67 9.47 -4.05
CA ILE A 36 -1.22 8.15 -4.49
C ILE A 36 -2.20 7.67 -5.57
N HIS A 37 -1.67 7.38 -6.75
CA HIS A 37 -2.47 6.90 -7.87
C HIS A 37 -2.43 5.38 -7.98
N ILE A 38 -3.31 4.82 -8.81
CA ILE A 38 -3.21 3.43 -9.25
C ILE A 38 -2.87 3.40 -10.73
N THR A 39 -1.85 2.63 -11.12
CA THR A 39 -1.43 2.51 -12.52
C THR A 39 -1.14 1.05 -12.87
N ALA A 40 -1.24 0.70 -14.16
CA ALA A 40 -0.86 -0.64 -14.61
C ALA A 40 0.65 -0.86 -14.42
N LYS A 41 1.08 -2.11 -14.25
CA LYS A 41 2.51 -2.44 -14.18
C LYS A 41 3.16 -2.29 -15.56
N ILE A 42 3.68 -1.09 -15.83
CA ILE A 42 4.38 -0.71 -17.07
C ILE A 42 5.80 -0.23 -16.76
N PRO A 43 6.76 -0.31 -17.71
CA PRO A 43 8.15 0.04 -17.45
C PRO A 43 8.36 1.45 -16.87
N SER A 44 7.57 2.45 -17.30
CA SER A 44 7.70 3.83 -16.82
C SER A 44 7.20 4.07 -15.39
N ALA A 45 6.52 3.09 -14.78
CA ALA A 45 5.90 3.20 -13.46
C ALA A 45 6.40 2.17 -12.45
N ILE A 46 7.07 1.10 -12.90
CA ILE A 46 7.39 -0.07 -12.07
C ILE A 46 8.20 0.28 -10.81
N ASP A 47 9.16 1.20 -10.93
CA ASP A 47 10.00 1.60 -9.80
C ASP A 47 9.20 2.31 -8.71
N ARG A 48 8.12 3.00 -9.10
CA ARG A 48 7.22 3.76 -8.22
C ARG A 48 6.10 2.91 -7.61
N GLN A 49 6.02 1.62 -7.94
CA GLN A 49 4.96 0.71 -7.47
C GLN A 49 5.37 -0.18 -6.29
N ASN A 50 6.63 -0.11 -5.87
CA ASN A 50 7.14 -0.84 -4.71
C ASN A 50 6.92 -0.03 -3.42
N TRP A 51 6.59 -0.71 -2.33
CA TRP A 51 6.31 -0.13 -1.02
C TRP A 51 6.93 -0.98 0.07
N ASP A 52 7.60 -0.36 1.02
CA ASP A 52 8.08 -1.04 2.22
C ASP A 52 6.94 -1.10 3.25
N ILE A 53 6.60 -2.30 3.68
CA ILE A 53 5.71 -2.56 4.80
C ILE A 53 6.59 -2.73 6.03
N ARG A 54 6.46 -1.81 7.00
CA ARG A 54 7.27 -1.77 8.22
C ARG A 54 6.39 -1.90 9.45
N PRO A 55 6.84 -2.57 10.53
CA PRO A 55 6.08 -2.62 11.77
C PRO A 55 5.92 -1.22 12.37
N ALA A 56 4.71 -0.92 12.86
CA ALA A 56 4.42 0.23 13.70
C ALA A 56 4.19 -0.23 15.16
N GLU A 57 3.69 0.65 16.01
CA GLU A 57 3.36 0.27 17.39
C GLU A 57 2.17 -0.69 17.44
N GLY A 58 2.24 -1.70 18.30
CA GLY A 58 1.23 -2.74 18.42
C GLY A 58 1.18 -3.68 17.20
N ASN A 59 -0.03 -4.03 16.75
CA ASN A 59 -0.27 -4.90 15.59
C ASN A 59 -0.56 -4.08 14.31
N ALA A 60 0.10 -2.93 14.17
CA ALA A 60 -0.08 -2.00 13.07
C ALA A 60 1.18 -1.93 12.19
N TYR A 61 1.02 -1.37 10.99
CA TYR A 61 2.08 -1.25 10.00
C TYR A 61 2.10 0.14 9.37
N TYR A 62 3.29 0.59 8.98
CA TYR A 62 3.47 1.70 8.04
C TYR A 62 3.61 1.14 6.62
N ILE A 63 3.07 1.87 5.64
CA ILE A 63 3.28 1.61 4.21
C ILE A 63 4.09 2.79 3.66
N VAL A 64 5.39 2.59 3.38
CA VAL A 64 6.33 3.68 3.11
C VAL A 64 7.04 3.53 1.78
N SER A 65 7.53 4.64 1.23
CA SER A 65 8.36 4.61 0.04
C SER A 65 9.65 3.84 0.33
N PRO A 66 10.11 2.96 -0.60
CA PRO A 66 11.43 2.35 -0.50
C PRO A 66 12.50 3.44 -0.47
N HIS A 67 13.56 3.23 0.32
CA HIS A 67 14.72 4.11 0.50
C HIS A 67 14.57 5.28 1.47
N THR A 68 13.52 5.35 2.28
CA THR A 68 13.48 6.35 3.35
C THR A 68 14.36 5.91 4.54
N PRO A 69 15.45 6.64 4.87
CA PRO A 69 16.56 6.12 5.68
C PRO A 69 16.30 6.16 7.19
N SER A 70 15.38 7.00 7.69
CA SER A 70 15.11 7.15 9.13
C SER A 70 13.61 7.26 9.45
N ARG A 71 13.22 7.01 10.71
CA ARG A 71 11.81 7.07 11.18
C ARG A 71 11.24 8.49 11.10
N GLU A 72 12.09 9.51 11.25
CA GLU A 72 11.71 10.93 11.27
C GLU A 72 11.47 11.50 9.87
N GLU A 73 12.09 10.89 8.85
CA GLU A 73 11.96 11.30 7.45
C GLU A 73 11.00 10.42 6.66
N LEU A 74 10.30 9.46 7.30
CA LEU A 74 9.42 8.52 6.60
C LEU A 74 8.38 9.26 5.76
N ILE A 75 8.30 8.86 4.50
CA ILE A 75 7.25 9.28 3.56
C ILE A 75 6.52 8.03 3.09
N GLY A 76 5.20 8.05 3.15
CA GLY A 76 4.37 6.89 2.84
C GLY A 76 2.90 7.24 2.72
N PHE A 77 2.06 6.22 2.88
CA PHE A 77 0.61 6.38 2.85
C PHE A 77 0.16 7.30 3.99
N HIS A 78 -0.36 8.45 3.59
CA HIS A 78 -1.01 9.40 4.45
C HIS A 78 -2.45 9.60 4.01
N ASN A 79 -3.34 9.89 4.93
CA ASN A 79 -4.67 10.39 4.62
C ASN A 79 -5.08 11.38 5.70
N GLU A 80 -5.50 12.58 5.31
CA GLU A 80 -5.85 13.61 6.31
C GLU A 80 -7.09 13.20 7.11
N SER A 81 -8.13 12.68 6.44
CA SER A 81 -9.34 12.15 7.05
C SER A 81 -9.92 10.98 6.25
N ILE A 82 -10.27 9.89 6.94
CA ILE A 82 -11.01 8.74 6.36
C ILE A 82 -12.47 9.15 6.07
N GLU A 83 -13.05 10.03 6.91
CA GLU A 83 -14.47 10.37 6.89
C GLU A 83 -14.87 11.21 5.67
N ASN A 84 -13.93 11.95 5.09
CA ASN A 84 -14.20 12.86 3.97
C ASN A 84 -13.94 12.25 2.60
N HIS A 85 -13.67 10.93 2.50
CA HIS A 85 -13.28 10.26 1.27
C HIS A 85 -12.10 10.95 0.52
N GLY A 86 -11.25 11.66 1.27
CA GLY A 86 -10.07 12.31 0.71
C GLY A 86 -9.10 11.26 0.13
N PRO A 87 -8.35 11.61 -0.92
CA PRO A 87 -7.38 10.68 -1.48
C PRO A 87 -6.31 10.33 -0.44
N ALA A 88 -5.78 9.10 -0.53
CA ALA A 88 -4.50 8.83 0.10
C ALA A 88 -3.42 9.65 -0.60
N THR A 89 -2.57 10.32 0.16
CA THR A 89 -1.46 11.15 -0.34
C THR A 89 -0.14 10.57 0.11
N LEU A 90 0.94 10.97 -0.56
CA LEU A 90 2.30 10.62 -0.19
C LEU A 90 2.81 11.62 0.85
N GLY A 91 2.87 11.26 2.13
CA GLY A 91 3.22 12.19 3.21
C GLY A 91 3.76 11.48 4.45
N SER A 92 3.72 12.14 5.61
CA SER A 92 4.09 11.50 6.88
C SER A 92 3.19 10.29 7.13
N PRO A 93 3.73 9.06 7.17
CA PRO A 93 2.90 7.87 7.09
C PRO A 93 2.04 7.69 8.34
N LYS A 94 0.77 7.37 8.13
CA LYS A 94 -0.09 6.89 9.22
C LYS A 94 0.10 5.38 9.40
N SER A 95 -0.28 4.87 10.57
CA SER A 95 -0.27 3.45 10.87
C SER A 95 -1.61 2.82 10.46
N PHE A 96 -1.55 1.61 9.92
CA PHE A 96 -2.70 0.86 9.43
C PHE A 96 -2.75 -0.52 10.08
N ILE A 97 -3.94 -0.99 10.42
CA ILE A 97 -4.16 -2.39 10.77
C ILE A 97 -4.45 -3.13 9.48
N ILE A 98 -3.51 -3.95 9.03
CA ILE A 98 -3.66 -4.75 7.81
C ILE A 98 -4.23 -6.12 8.20
N LYS A 99 -5.39 -6.49 7.65
CA LYS A 99 -6.06 -7.75 7.97
C LYS A 99 -6.17 -8.63 6.74
N SER A 100 -5.82 -9.90 6.87
CA SER A 100 -6.09 -10.87 5.81
C SER A 100 -7.60 -11.01 5.62
N VAL A 101 -8.03 -10.99 4.36
CA VAL A 101 -9.42 -11.24 3.94
C VAL A 101 -9.74 -12.75 3.97
N GLY A 102 -8.74 -13.59 4.24
CA GLY A 102 -8.85 -15.06 4.19
C GLY A 102 -8.82 -15.59 2.76
N ASN A 103 -9.30 -16.81 2.57
CA ASN A 103 -9.31 -17.46 1.26
C ASN A 103 -10.31 -16.77 0.35
N VAL A 104 -9.82 -16.00 -0.62
CA VAL A 104 -10.65 -15.46 -1.70
C VAL A 104 -10.55 -16.36 -2.93
N PRO A 105 -11.62 -16.48 -3.72
CA PRO A 105 -11.52 -17.13 -5.01
C PRO A 105 -10.47 -16.38 -5.83
N PHE A 106 -9.40 -17.07 -6.25
CA PHE A 106 -8.38 -16.57 -7.18
C PHE A 106 -7.35 -15.59 -6.61
N GLY A 107 -6.99 -15.73 -5.33
CA GLY A 107 -5.81 -15.07 -4.77
C GLY A 107 -5.47 -15.60 -3.37
N ASP A 108 -4.21 -15.94 -3.18
CA ASP A 108 -3.60 -15.98 -1.84
C ASP A 108 -3.12 -14.55 -1.52
N ASP A 109 -3.00 -14.18 -0.24
CA ASP A 109 -2.47 -12.87 0.18
C ASP A 109 -3.31 -11.63 -0.19
N VAL A 110 -4.62 -11.71 0.05
CA VAL A 110 -5.51 -10.53 -0.02
C VAL A 110 -5.71 -9.91 1.36
N TYR A 111 -5.52 -8.59 1.43
CA TYR A 111 -5.57 -7.81 2.66
C TYR A 111 -6.50 -6.59 2.52
N MET A 112 -7.05 -6.13 3.65
CA MET A 112 -7.77 -4.86 3.81
C MET A 112 -7.21 -4.04 4.97
#